data_AF-A0A3D5W8P3-F1
#
_entry.id   AF-A0A3D5W8P3-F1
#
_cell.length_a   1.000
_cell.length_b   1.000
_cell.length_c   1.000
_cell.angle_alpha   90.00
_cell.angle_beta   90.00
_cell.angle_gamma   90.00
#
_symmetry.space_group_name_H-M   'P 1'
#
loop_
_entity.id
_entity.type
_entity.pdbx_description
1 polymer ?
#
loop_
_entity_poly.entity_id
_entity_poly.type
_entity_poly.pdbx_seq_one_letter_code
_entity_poly.pdbx_strand_id
1 'polypeptide(L)'
;MNERLRLMKLSASVLGKASLRRSLIGVLLTLAMFPALLAVMGCLGVTSAPIGDPEKSTVDTKLSGVWIGKNVPGFLIFEPYDRRTWLATIIGLEPNQENKERLEALEEQEFLDVMVKELKAGNLKGEVAYVHKAWLTTIEDVQFMTWEAKLLVDEDYGQTPTSWMIMRVRRESQDDLSLDFPNTELDDLGTVDSPYEAEGILRRNIKNPELFSEEEALTWSFERWPRGDYSFVSSILSSLGIKGFLN
;
A
#
# COMPACT_ATOMS: atom_id res chain seq x y z
N MET A 1 -7.41 -70.81 18.98
CA MET A 1 -7.84 -69.45 19.37
C MET A 1 -6.82 -68.42 18.88
N ASN A 2 -6.67 -68.35 17.55
CA ASN A 2 -5.56 -67.70 16.83
C ASN A 2 -6.13 -66.74 15.76
N GLU A 3 -6.92 -65.77 16.19
CA GLU A 3 -7.47 -64.73 15.29
C GLU A 3 -7.32 -63.30 15.83
N ARG A 4 -7.14 -63.12 17.15
CA ARG A 4 -6.96 -61.77 17.73
C ARG A 4 -5.53 -61.21 17.62
N LEU A 5 -4.52 -62.03 17.31
CA LEU A 5 -3.13 -61.59 17.15
C LEU A 5 -2.75 -61.18 15.71
N ARG A 6 -3.62 -61.41 14.71
CA ARG A 6 -3.39 -60.97 13.33
C ARG A 6 -3.92 -59.57 13.03
N LEU A 7 -4.92 -59.10 13.77
CA LEU A 7 -5.50 -57.76 13.60
C LEU A 7 -4.67 -56.64 14.26
N MET A 8 -3.83 -56.95 15.24
CA MET A 8 -2.93 -55.96 15.86
C MET A 8 -1.62 -55.70 15.11
N LYS A 9 -1.31 -56.46 14.05
CA LYS A 9 -0.14 -56.20 13.18
C LYS A 9 -0.48 -55.46 11.88
N LEU A 10 -1.76 -55.16 11.62
CA LEU A 10 -2.20 -54.42 10.45
C LEU A 10 -2.58 -52.96 10.73
N SER A 11 -2.72 -52.56 12.00
CA SER A 11 -2.93 -51.16 12.38
C SER A 11 -1.62 -50.40 12.72
N ALA A 12 -0.49 -51.10 12.83
CA ALA A 12 0.79 -50.49 13.24
C ALA A 12 1.73 -50.14 12.06
N SER A 13 1.40 -50.50 10.81
CA SER A 13 2.22 -50.17 9.64
C SER A 13 1.66 -49.03 8.77
N VAL A 14 0.48 -48.49 9.08
CA VAL A 14 -0.11 -47.35 8.34
C VAL A 14 0.08 -46.01 9.08
N LEU A 15 0.49 -46.02 10.36
CA LEU A 15 0.62 -44.80 11.16
C LEU A 15 2.04 -44.18 11.19
N GLY A 16 2.99 -44.69 10.38
CA GLY A 16 4.42 -44.42 10.61
C GLY A 16 5.19 -43.61 9.57
N LYS A 17 4.64 -43.24 8.41
CA LYS A 17 5.46 -42.63 7.33
C LYS A 17 4.80 -41.56 6.45
N ALA A 18 3.65 -41.00 6.85
CA ALA A 18 2.93 -40.02 6.03
C ALA A 18 2.94 -38.57 6.54
N SER A 19 3.60 -38.26 7.68
CA SER A 19 3.48 -36.93 8.32
C SER A 19 4.75 -36.06 8.32
N LEU A 20 5.90 -36.52 7.82
CA LEU A 20 7.13 -35.69 7.79
C LEU A 20 7.52 -35.12 6.42
N ARG A 21 6.93 -35.60 5.32
CA ARG A 21 7.24 -35.08 3.97
C ARG A 21 6.34 -33.93 3.50
N ARG A 22 5.23 -33.65 4.18
CA ARG A 22 4.31 -32.55 3.82
C ARG A 22 4.68 -31.20 4.44
N SER A 23 5.57 -31.17 5.43
CA SER A 23 5.96 -29.92 6.12
C SER A 23 7.22 -29.25 5.57
N LEU A 24 8.11 -29.99 4.91
CA LEU A 24 9.38 -29.42 4.42
C LEU A 24 9.23 -28.67 3.10
N ILE A 25 8.36 -29.13 2.21
CA ILE A 25 8.10 -28.46 0.92
C ILE A 25 7.32 -27.15 1.14
N GLY A 26 6.39 -27.13 2.09
CA GLY A 26 5.67 -25.91 2.46
C GLY A 26 6.58 -24.83 3.02
N VAL A 27 7.50 -25.20 3.92
CA VAL A 27 8.51 -24.28 4.52
C VAL A 27 9.55 -23.83 3.49
N LEU A 28 9.98 -24.69 2.56
CA LEU A 28 10.89 -24.32 1.48
C LEU A 28 10.23 -23.37 0.45
N LEU A 29 8.95 -23.54 0.16
CA LEU A 29 8.19 -22.61 -0.70
C LEU A 29 7.96 -21.26 -0.02
N THR A 30 7.68 -21.23 1.29
CA THR A 30 7.59 -19.96 2.04
C THR A 30 8.94 -19.25 2.13
N LEU A 31 10.05 -19.98 2.35
CA LEU A 31 11.39 -19.39 2.36
C LEU A 31 11.87 -18.93 0.96
N ALA A 32 11.40 -19.56 -0.12
CA ALA A 32 11.74 -19.15 -1.48
C ALA A 32 10.89 -17.96 -1.96
N MET A 33 9.69 -17.78 -1.42
CA MET A 33 8.83 -16.63 -1.73
C MET A 33 9.10 -15.39 -0.87
N PHE A 34 9.69 -15.54 0.32
CA PHE A 34 10.01 -14.41 1.19
C PHE A 34 10.99 -13.39 0.56
N PRO A 35 12.04 -13.82 -0.17
CA PRO A 35 12.90 -12.89 -0.91
C PRO A 35 12.20 -12.24 -2.10
N ALA A 36 11.23 -12.93 -2.74
CA ALA A 36 10.46 -12.36 -3.83
C ALA A 36 9.47 -11.29 -3.34
N LEU A 37 8.89 -11.46 -2.15
CA LEU A 37 8.12 -10.41 -1.47
C LEU A 37 9.00 -9.21 -1.10
N LEU A 38 10.21 -9.44 -0.58
CA LEU A 38 11.17 -8.36 -0.28
C LEU A 38 11.71 -7.66 -1.54
N ALA A 39 11.90 -8.39 -2.65
CA ALA A 39 12.32 -7.80 -3.93
C ALA A 39 11.23 -6.89 -4.53
N VAL A 40 9.95 -7.17 -4.27
CA VAL A 40 8.85 -6.25 -4.63
C VAL A 40 8.77 -5.06 -3.67
N MET A 41 9.21 -5.21 -2.41
CA MET A 41 9.32 -4.09 -1.46
C MET A 41 10.47 -3.13 -1.76
N GLY A 42 11.50 -3.56 -2.52
CA GLY A 42 12.60 -2.68 -2.97
C GLY A 42 12.17 -1.64 -4.02
N CYS A 43 11.09 -1.89 -4.76
CA CYS A 43 10.56 -0.97 -5.78
C CYS A 43 9.52 0.02 -5.23
N LEU A 44 9.17 -0.08 -3.95
CA LEU A 44 8.24 0.83 -3.31
C LEU A 44 9.09 1.66 -2.35
N GLY A 45 8.96 2.98 -2.38
CA GLY A 45 9.68 3.95 -1.53
C GLY A 45 9.44 3.78 -0.03
N VAL A 46 9.87 2.63 0.48
CA VAL A 46 9.67 2.08 1.80
C VAL A 46 11.00 2.18 2.52
N THR A 47 10.99 2.77 3.70
CA THR A 47 12.17 2.98 4.52
C THR A 47 12.03 2.25 5.85
N SER A 48 13.18 1.86 6.40
CA SER A 48 13.29 1.23 7.73
C SER A 48 13.17 2.25 8.87
N ALA A 49 13.14 3.55 8.55
CA ALA A 49 12.87 4.62 9.49
C ALA A 49 11.90 5.66 8.91
N PRO A 50 10.98 6.23 9.73
CA PRO A 50 10.11 7.31 9.28
C PRO A 50 10.87 8.62 9.11
N ILE A 51 10.26 9.61 8.43
CA ILE A 51 10.74 11.00 8.44
C ILE A 51 9.71 11.93 9.07
N GLY A 52 10.18 13.07 9.59
CA GLY A 52 9.33 14.00 10.31
C GLY A 52 8.83 13.48 11.66
N ASP A 53 8.00 14.29 12.30
CA ASP A 53 7.47 14.04 13.63
C ASP A 53 5.94 14.21 13.61
N PRO A 54 5.15 13.13 13.79
CA PRO A 54 3.69 13.23 13.76
C PRO A 54 3.13 14.15 14.85
N GLU A 55 3.85 14.37 15.95
CA GLU A 55 3.42 15.27 17.03
C GLU A 55 3.69 16.76 16.72
N LYS A 56 4.50 17.03 15.69
CA LYS A 56 4.77 18.39 15.20
C LYS A 56 4.14 18.67 13.84
N SER A 57 3.60 17.65 13.18
CA SER A 57 2.90 17.80 11.90
C SER A 57 1.59 18.57 12.06
N THR A 58 1.02 19.00 10.95
CA THR A 58 -0.27 19.69 10.90
C THR A 58 -1.03 19.22 9.66
N VAL A 59 -2.32 18.96 9.83
CA VAL A 59 -3.21 18.62 8.73
C VAL A 59 -3.34 19.81 7.77
N ASP A 60 -2.97 19.61 6.50
CA ASP A 60 -3.43 20.45 5.39
C ASP A 60 -4.84 20.02 4.98
N THR A 61 -5.85 20.78 5.39
CA THR A 61 -7.26 20.47 5.09
C THR A 61 -7.53 20.35 3.60
N LYS A 62 -6.69 20.94 2.75
CA LYS A 62 -6.82 20.83 1.29
C LYS A 62 -6.43 19.44 0.77
N LEU A 63 -5.65 18.64 1.49
CA LEU A 63 -5.41 17.23 1.13
C LEU A 63 -6.58 16.33 1.54
N SER A 64 -7.40 16.77 2.49
CA SER A 64 -8.48 15.96 3.04
C SER A 64 -9.59 15.70 2.01
N GLY A 65 -10.16 14.50 2.04
CA GLY A 65 -11.18 14.04 1.11
C GLY A 65 -10.75 12.80 0.33
N VAL A 66 -11.52 12.51 -0.72
CA VAL A 66 -11.33 11.35 -1.59
C VAL A 66 -10.70 11.77 -2.92
N TRP A 67 -9.81 10.94 -3.42
CA TRP A 67 -9.04 11.09 -4.64
C TRP A 67 -9.11 9.80 -5.45
N ILE A 68 -9.31 9.87 -6.75
CA ILE A 68 -9.32 8.73 -7.67
C ILE A 68 -8.02 8.71 -8.47
N GLY A 69 -7.45 7.52 -8.68
CA GLY A 69 -6.19 7.37 -9.42
C GLY A 69 -6.35 7.71 -10.90
N LYS A 70 -5.40 8.48 -11.42
CA LYS A 70 -5.22 8.81 -12.85
C LYS A 70 -4.29 7.83 -13.55
N ASN A 71 -3.47 7.09 -12.81
CA ASN A 71 -2.55 6.09 -13.36
C ASN A 71 -2.46 4.83 -12.48
N VAL A 72 -3.30 4.74 -11.47
CA VAL A 72 -3.40 3.59 -10.56
C VAL A 72 -4.87 3.24 -10.34
N PRO A 73 -5.25 1.94 -10.37
CA PRO A 73 -6.66 1.56 -10.28
C PRO A 73 -7.10 1.58 -8.81
N GLY A 74 -7.55 2.74 -8.34
CA GLY A 74 -7.85 2.88 -6.92
C GLY A 74 -8.39 4.21 -6.46
N PHE A 75 -8.71 4.26 -5.17
CA PHE A 75 -8.97 5.49 -4.44
C PHE A 75 -7.92 5.72 -3.37
N LEU A 76 -7.64 7.00 -3.13
CA LEU A 76 -6.92 7.46 -1.96
C LEU A 76 -7.84 8.35 -1.12
N ILE A 77 -7.92 8.09 0.18
CA ILE A 77 -8.77 8.82 1.12
C ILE A 77 -7.90 9.40 2.22
N PHE A 78 -8.04 10.70 2.47
CA PHE A 78 -7.45 11.38 3.62
C PHE A 78 -8.53 11.89 4.55
N GLU A 79 -8.69 11.23 5.70
CA GLU A 79 -9.57 11.68 6.77
C GLU A 79 -8.72 12.21 7.93
N PRO A 80 -8.94 13.44 8.45
CA PRO A 80 -8.23 13.91 9.63
C PRO A 80 -8.44 12.93 10.80
N TYR A 81 -7.35 12.35 11.30
CA TYR A 81 -7.39 11.46 12.48
C TYR A 81 -7.37 12.28 13.77
N ASP A 82 -6.51 13.30 13.78
CA ASP A 82 -6.44 14.32 14.81
C ASP A 82 -6.04 15.67 14.17
N ARG A 83 -5.61 16.66 14.97
CA ARG A 83 -5.23 17.98 14.45
C ARG A 83 -3.92 17.97 13.64
N ARG A 84 -3.15 16.89 13.71
CA ARG A 84 -1.77 16.77 13.23
C ARG A 84 -1.61 15.76 12.12
N THR A 85 -2.42 14.71 12.12
CA THR A 85 -2.26 13.54 11.26
C THR A 85 -3.57 13.10 10.59
N TRP A 86 -3.44 12.34 9.51
CA TRP A 86 -4.55 11.70 8.82
C TRP A 86 -4.62 10.21 9.14
N LEU A 87 -5.84 9.68 9.04
CA LEU A 87 -6.09 8.30 8.70
C LEU A 87 -6.21 8.26 7.17
N ALA A 88 -5.20 7.67 6.53
CA ALA A 88 -5.09 7.64 5.10
C ALA A 88 -5.34 6.23 4.58
N THR A 89 -6.31 6.07 3.67
CA THR A 89 -6.74 4.77 3.16
C THR A 89 -6.48 4.67 1.67
N ILE A 90 -5.73 3.66 1.26
CA ILE A 90 -5.52 3.32 -0.15
C ILE A 90 -6.43 2.13 -0.47
N ILE A 91 -7.33 2.29 -1.43
CA ILE A 91 -8.25 1.25 -1.89
C ILE A 91 -7.80 0.81 -3.28
N GLY A 92 -7.45 -0.47 -3.43
CA GLY A 92 -7.26 -1.11 -4.72
C GLY A 92 -8.60 -1.46 -5.34
N LEU A 93 -8.81 -1.04 -6.59
CA LEU A 93 -9.92 -1.48 -7.42
C LEU A 93 -9.40 -2.54 -8.37
N GLU A 94 -10.14 -3.64 -8.53
CA GLU A 94 -9.78 -4.72 -9.46
C GLU A 94 -10.54 -4.54 -10.78
N PRO A 95 -9.86 -4.13 -11.87
CA PRO A 95 -10.41 -4.26 -13.21
C PRO A 95 -10.41 -5.73 -13.61
N ASN A 96 -11.32 -6.13 -14.49
CA ASN A 96 -11.20 -7.44 -15.13
C ASN A 96 -9.89 -7.53 -15.96
N GLN A 97 -9.44 -8.76 -16.26
CA GLN A 97 -8.15 -8.98 -16.95
C GLN A 97 -8.04 -8.23 -18.28
N GLU A 98 -9.11 -8.19 -19.08
CA GLU A 98 -9.15 -7.46 -20.36
C GLU A 98 -8.93 -5.95 -20.16
N ASN A 99 -9.54 -5.37 -19.13
CA ASN A 99 -9.37 -3.97 -18.78
C ASN A 99 -8.00 -3.69 -18.15
N LYS A 100 -7.40 -4.63 -17.41
CA LYS A 100 -6.11 -4.43 -16.75
C LYS A 100 -4.99 -4.12 -17.76
N GLU A 101 -4.80 -4.99 -18.74
CA GLU A 101 -3.79 -4.80 -19.80
C GLU A 101 -4.08 -3.54 -20.64
N ARG A 102 -5.37 -3.24 -20.85
CA ARG A 102 -5.77 -2.02 -21.55
C ARG A 102 -5.39 -0.78 -20.77
N LEU A 103 -5.71 -0.74 -19.48
CA LEU A 103 -5.47 0.40 -18.58
C LEU A 103 -3.97 0.73 -18.46
N GLU A 104 -3.10 -0.28 -18.39
CA GLU A 104 -1.64 -0.10 -18.29
C GLU A 104 -1.04 0.63 -19.51
N ALA A 105 -1.72 0.62 -20.66
CA ALA A 105 -1.28 1.28 -21.88
C ALA A 105 -1.89 2.67 -22.10
N LEU A 106 -2.77 3.14 -21.19
CA LEU A 106 -3.46 4.41 -21.33
C LEU A 106 -2.65 5.55 -20.72
N GLU A 107 -2.75 6.72 -21.36
CA GLU A 107 -2.33 7.99 -20.78
C GLU A 107 -3.24 8.36 -19.59
N GLU A 108 -2.74 9.20 -18.68
CA GLU A 108 -3.41 9.49 -17.39
C GLU A 108 -4.89 9.90 -17.51
N GLN A 109 -5.22 10.78 -18.47
CA GLN A 109 -6.59 11.26 -18.61
C GLN A 109 -7.52 10.18 -19.19
N GLU A 110 -7.02 9.38 -20.14
CA GLU A 110 -7.81 8.30 -20.72
C GLU A 110 -8.00 7.16 -19.71
N PHE A 111 -6.98 6.87 -18.91
CA PHE A 111 -7.06 5.97 -17.76
C PHE A 111 -8.17 6.42 -16.81
N LEU A 112 -8.16 7.69 -16.39
CA LEU A 112 -9.16 8.24 -15.50
C LEU A 112 -10.58 8.12 -16.08
N ASP A 113 -10.77 8.52 -17.34
CA ASP A 113 -12.08 8.48 -18.00
C ASP A 113 -12.64 7.05 -18.05
N VAL A 114 -11.78 6.06 -18.35
CA VAL A 114 -12.15 4.65 -18.30
C VAL A 114 -12.50 4.22 -16.88
N MET A 115 -11.66 4.53 -15.89
CA MET A 115 -11.88 4.18 -14.50
C MET A 115 -13.22 4.71 -13.99
N VAL A 116 -13.51 5.99 -14.24
CA VAL A 116 -14.78 6.63 -13.85
C VAL A 116 -15.97 5.95 -14.51
N LYS A 117 -15.85 5.62 -15.81
CA LYS A 117 -16.91 4.94 -16.55
C LYS A 117 -17.18 3.54 -16.00
N GLU A 118 -16.15 2.71 -15.82
CA GLU A 118 -16.28 1.34 -15.33
C GLU A 118 -16.75 1.30 -13.88
N LEU A 119 -16.29 2.24 -13.05
CA LEU A 119 -16.78 2.43 -11.70
C LEU A 119 -18.28 2.73 -11.67
N LYS A 120 -18.75 3.70 -12.47
CA LYS A 120 -20.17 4.08 -12.54
C LYS A 120 -21.05 2.97 -13.15
N ALA A 121 -20.47 2.13 -14.00
CA ALA A 121 -21.14 0.94 -14.53
C ALA A 121 -21.23 -0.21 -13.50
N GLY A 122 -20.51 -0.12 -12.36
CA GLY A 122 -20.46 -1.17 -11.35
C GLY A 122 -19.54 -2.35 -11.72
N ASN A 123 -18.63 -2.14 -12.67
CA ASN A 123 -17.72 -3.18 -13.18
C ASN A 123 -16.42 -3.29 -12.36
N LEU A 124 -16.13 -2.32 -11.49
CA LEU A 124 -14.99 -2.33 -10.59
C LEU A 124 -15.43 -2.72 -9.18
N LYS A 125 -14.67 -3.60 -8.54
CA LYS A 125 -14.85 -3.98 -7.14
C LYS A 125 -13.63 -3.57 -6.34
N GLY A 126 -13.85 -3.26 -5.06
CA GLY A 126 -12.73 -3.14 -4.12
C GLY A 126 -12.11 -4.52 -3.92
N GLU A 127 -10.80 -4.61 -4.06
CA GLU A 127 -10.02 -5.82 -3.79
C GLU A 127 -9.48 -5.78 -2.36
N VAL A 128 -8.84 -4.67 -2.02
CA VAL A 128 -8.09 -4.50 -0.78
C VAL A 128 -8.14 -3.04 -0.34
N ALA A 129 -8.07 -2.82 0.97
CA ALA A 129 -7.89 -1.50 1.56
C ALA A 129 -6.76 -1.52 2.58
N TYR A 130 -5.83 -0.59 2.43
CA TYR A 130 -4.68 -0.39 3.32
C TYR A 130 -4.89 0.88 4.13
N VAL A 131 -4.92 0.78 5.45
CA VAL A 131 -5.14 1.91 6.35
C VAL A 131 -3.84 2.30 7.02
N HIS A 132 -3.48 3.57 6.89
CA HIS A 132 -2.26 4.16 7.42
C HIS A 132 -2.57 5.35 8.32
N LYS A 133 -1.71 5.59 9.31
CA LYS A 133 -1.56 6.93 9.89
C LYS A 133 -0.56 7.68 9.01
N ALA A 134 -0.91 8.88 8.57
CA ALA A 134 -0.06 9.68 7.70
C ALA A 134 0.19 11.08 8.28
N TRP A 135 1.39 11.62 8.05
CA TRP A 135 1.75 12.97 8.46
C TRP A 135 2.69 13.63 7.45
N LEU A 136 2.60 14.95 7.38
CA LEU A 136 3.47 15.76 6.54
C LEU A 136 4.76 16.13 7.26
N THR A 137 5.83 16.20 6.49
CA THR A 137 7.08 16.86 6.86
C THR A 137 7.59 17.70 5.69
N THR A 138 8.38 18.72 5.98
CA THR A 138 9.01 19.54 4.96
C THR A 138 10.51 19.49 5.17
N ILE A 139 11.23 19.06 4.13
CA ILE A 139 12.69 19.04 4.11
C ILE A 139 13.10 20.03 3.02
N GLU A 140 13.76 21.11 3.44
CA GLU A 140 14.02 22.28 2.58
C GLU A 140 12.70 22.88 2.05
N ASP A 141 12.49 22.86 0.74
CA ASP A 141 11.32 23.35 0.02
C ASP A 141 10.41 22.23 -0.50
N VAL A 142 10.70 20.98 -0.15
CA VAL A 142 9.95 19.81 -0.60
C VAL A 142 9.11 19.22 0.53
N GLN A 143 7.83 19.03 0.22
CA GLN A 143 6.89 18.40 1.14
C GLN A 143 6.88 16.88 0.92
N PHE A 144 6.99 16.14 2.01
CA PHE A 144 6.87 14.70 2.05
C PHE A 144 5.73 14.28 2.95
N MET A 145 5.18 13.09 2.68
CA MET A 145 4.27 12.40 3.57
C MET A 145 4.87 11.07 3.98
N THR A 146 4.84 10.81 5.29
CA THR A 146 5.19 9.49 5.83
C THR A 146 3.92 8.74 6.16
N TRP A 147 3.89 7.45 5.82
CA TRP A 147 2.75 6.57 5.98
C TRP A 147 3.15 5.39 6.86
N GLU A 148 2.53 5.32 8.03
CA GLU A 148 2.70 4.25 9.01
C GLU A 148 1.50 3.30 8.89
N ALA A 149 1.75 2.04 8.51
CA ALA A 149 0.69 1.04 8.43
C ALA A 149 -0.02 0.87 9.79
N LYS A 150 -1.35 0.83 9.78
CA LYS A 150 -2.16 0.60 11.00
C LYS A 150 -2.97 -0.68 10.91
N LEU A 151 -3.61 -0.93 9.77
CA LEU A 151 -4.37 -2.15 9.54
C LEU A 151 -4.29 -2.56 8.06
N LEU A 152 -4.16 -3.87 7.87
CA LEU A 152 -4.52 -4.58 6.64
C LEU A 152 -5.86 -5.23 6.91
N VAL A 153 -6.87 -4.94 6.09
CA VAL A 153 -8.23 -5.47 6.34
C VAL A 153 -8.34 -6.99 6.09
N ASP A 154 -7.30 -7.60 5.51
CA ASP A 154 -7.19 -9.05 5.27
C ASP A 154 -6.30 -9.80 6.29
N GLU A 155 -5.71 -9.12 7.29
CA GLU A 155 -4.93 -9.77 8.34
C GLU A 155 -5.45 -9.44 9.75
N ASP A 156 -5.68 -10.48 10.55
CA ASP A 156 -6.36 -10.45 11.87
C ASP A 156 -5.64 -9.66 12.98
N TYR A 157 -4.52 -8.99 12.74
CA TYR A 157 -3.71 -8.37 13.80
C TYR A 157 -3.09 -7.03 13.38
N GLY A 158 -3.23 -6.02 14.24
CA GLY A 158 -2.52 -4.76 14.11
C GLY A 158 -1.01 -4.99 14.15
N GLN A 159 -0.32 -4.69 13.06
CA GLN A 159 1.12 -4.86 12.96
C GLN A 159 1.84 -3.68 13.62
N THR A 160 2.93 -3.95 14.36
CA THR A 160 3.90 -2.90 14.66
C THR A 160 4.62 -2.60 13.35
N PRO A 161 4.60 -1.36 12.85
CA PRO A 161 5.21 -1.03 11.58
C PRO A 161 6.72 -1.27 11.66
N THR A 162 7.21 -2.17 10.82
CA THR A 162 8.65 -2.40 10.62
C THR A 162 9.20 -1.55 9.49
N SER A 163 8.32 -0.85 8.76
CA SER A 163 8.67 0.00 7.65
C SER A 163 7.63 1.10 7.44
N TRP A 164 8.05 2.17 6.75
CA TRP A 164 7.23 3.34 6.45
C TRP A 164 7.30 3.64 4.97
N MET A 165 6.17 3.95 4.33
CA MET A 165 6.25 4.54 2.98
C MET A 165 6.52 6.03 3.13
N ILE A 166 7.42 6.55 2.31
CA ILE A 166 7.71 7.97 2.20
C ILE A 166 7.43 8.39 0.77
N MET A 167 6.66 9.44 0.57
CA MET A 167 6.35 9.97 -0.75
C MET A 167 6.50 11.48 -0.76
N ARG A 168 7.09 12.04 -1.81
CA ARG A 168 7.01 13.48 -2.08
C ARG A 168 5.57 13.80 -2.45
N VAL A 169 5.02 14.85 -1.86
CA VAL A 169 3.67 15.34 -2.13
C VAL A 169 3.77 16.53 -3.07
N ARG A 170 3.25 16.38 -4.29
CA ARG A 170 3.08 17.49 -5.24
C ARG A 170 1.61 17.75 -5.46
N ARG A 171 1.25 19.02 -5.43
CA ARG A 171 -0.10 19.47 -5.75
C ARG A 171 -0.03 20.54 -6.80
N GLU A 172 -0.43 20.18 -8.01
CA GLU A 172 -0.47 21.11 -9.14
C GLU A 172 -1.69 22.03 -9.04
N SER A 173 -2.77 21.56 -8.41
CA SER A 173 -3.98 22.35 -8.19
C SER A 173 -4.71 21.97 -6.89
N GLN A 174 -5.93 22.49 -6.72
CA GLN A 174 -6.81 22.02 -5.64
C GLN A 174 -7.28 20.59 -5.87
N ASP A 175 -7.36 20.15 -7.12
CA ASP A 175 -8.01 18.92 -7.53
C ASP A 175 -7.06 17.91 -8.19
N ASP A 176 -5.76 18.23 -8.25
CA ASP A 176 -4.71 17.34 -8.75
C ASP A 176 -3.63 17.13 -7.68
N LEU A 177 -3.30 15.86 -7.44
CA LEU A 177 -2.33 15.39 -6.44
C LEU A 177 -1.42 14.33 -7.07
N SER A 178 -0.12 14.51 -6.94
CA SER A 178 0.88 13.48 -7.27
C SER A 178 1.66 13.09 -6.02
N LEU A 179 1.93 11.79 -5.90
CA LEU A 179 2.76 11.19 -4.88
C LEU A 179 3.94 10.49 -5.56
N ASP A 180 5.14 11.02 -5.37
CA ASP A 180 6.34 10.47 -5.99
C ASP A 180 7.11 9.67 -4.95
N PHE A 181 7.38 8.40 -5.26
CA PHE A 181 8.20 7.55 -4.41
C PHE A 181 9.67 7.94 -4.62
N PRO A 182 10.45 8.20 -3.55
CA PRO A 182 11.87 8.40 -3.72
C PRO A 182 12.54 7.08 -4.10
N ASN A 183 13.64 7.17 -4.88
CA ASN A 183 14.56 6.06 -5.04
C ASN A 183 15.18 5.73 -3.68
N THR A 184 14.76 4.62 -3.09
CA THR A 184 15.23 4.17 -1.77
C THR A 184 16.58 3.47 -1.80
N GLU A 185 17.10 3.13 -2.98
CA GLU A 185 18.46 2.60 -3.12
C GLU A 185 19.51 3.71 -3.10
N LEU A 186 19.11 4.94 -3.45
CA LEU A 186 19.99 6.10 -3.43
C LEU A 186 20.50 6.37 -2.01
N ASP A 187 21.83 6.30 -1.84
CA ASP A 187 22.52 6.43 -0.55
C ASP A 187 21.94 5.49 0.55
N ASP A 188 21.44 4.31 0.16
CA ASP A 188 20.88 3.29 1.07
C ASP A 188 19.65 3.78 1.89
N LEU A 189 18.93 4.79 1.40
CA LEU A 189 17.78 5.42 2.07
C LEU A 189 16.76 4.41 2.65
N GLY A 190 16.49 3.31 1.95
CA GLY A 190 15.55 2.28 2.37
C GLY A 190 15.95 1.52 3.65
N THR A 191 17.25 1.50 3.97
CA THR A 191 17.82 0.62 5.01
C THR A 191 18.32 1.35 6.25
N VAL A 192 18.15 2.68 6.31
CA VAL A 192 18.61 3.48 7.45
C VAL A 192 17.80 3.20 8.72
N ASP A 193 18.49 3.25 9.87
CA ASP A 193 17.91 2.88 11.16
C ASP A 193 17.34 4.08 11.95
N SER A 194 17.45 5.31 11.41
CA SER A 194 16.99 6.51 12.13
C SER A 194 16.34 7.57 11.24
N PRO A 195 15.34 8.29 11.77
CA PRO A 195 14.74 9.43 11.06
C PRO A 195 15.75 10.52 10.69
N TYR A 196 16.72 10.78 11.58
CA TYR A 196 17.75 11.79 11.34
C TYR A 196 18.61 11.45 10.12
N GLU A 197 18.96 10.17 9.95
CA GLU A 197 19.75 9.70 8.82
C GLU A 197 18.94 9.73 7.51
N ALA A 198 17.69 9.25 7.54
CA ALA A 198 16.77 9.32 6.40
C ALA A 198 16.58 10.76 5.92
N GLU A 199 16.26 11.69 6.84
CA GLU A 199 16.14 13.11 6.51
C GLU A 199 17.46 13.72 6.03
N GLY A 200 18.59 13.24 6.56
CA GLY A 200 19.92 13.65 6.13
C GLY A 200 20.20 13.29 4.67
N ILE A 201 19.86 12.06 4.26
CA ILE A 201 19.99 11.59 2.88
C ILE A 201 19.09 12.39 1.95
N LEU A 202 17.80 12.51 2.30
CA LEU A 202 16.83 13.29 1.52
C LEU A 202 17.30 14.73 1.32
N ARG A 203 17.78 15.38 2.38
CA ARG A 203 18.26 16.77 2.29
C ARG A 203 19.46 16.93 1.37
N ARG A 204 20.42 16.00 1.39
CA ARG A 204 21.60 16.04 0.51
C ARG A 204 21.24 15.78 -0.96
N ASN A 205 20.24 14.94 -1.20
CA ASN A 205 19.81 14.51 -2.52
C ASN A 205 18.57 15.26 -3.05
N ILE A 206 18.07 16.28 -2.36
CA ILE A 206 16.77 16.89 -2.72
C ILE A 206 16.73 17.52 -4.12
N LYS A 207 17.91 17.91 -4.63
CA LYS A 207 18.12 18.44 -5.99
C LYS A 207 18.75 17.42 -6.94
N ASN A 208 19.02 16.21 -6.46
CA ASN A 208 19.52 15.11 -7.28
C ASN A 208 18.33 14.53 -8.06
N PRO A 209 18.34 14.56 -9.41
CA PRO A 209 17.26 13.99 -10.21
C PRO A 209 17.08 12.49 -9.98
N GLU A 210 18.13 11.76 -9.60
CA GLU A 210 18.07 10.31 -9.31
C GLU A 210 17.18 9.98 -8.11
N LEU A 211 16.94 10.95 -7.21
CA LEU A 211 16.03 10.73 -6.08
C LEU A 211 14.59 10.47 -6.54
N PHE A 212 14.19 10.97 -7.70
CA PHE A 212 12.84 10.81 -8.25
C PHE A 212 12.87 10.45 -9.75
N SER A 213 13.88 9.69 -10.20
CA SER A 213 14.03 9.34 -11.61
C SER A 213 12.99 8.32 -12.06
N GLU A 214 12.33 8.55 -13.20
CA GLU A 214 11.25 7.69 -13.74
C GLU A 214 11.64 6.20 -13.93
N GLU A 215 12.92 5.88 -14.07
CA GLU A 215 13.40 4.49 -14.17
C GLU A 215 13.31 3.71 -12.84
N GLU A 216 13.40 4.41 -11.70
CA GLU A 216 13.52 3.82 -10.35
C GLU A 216 12.39 4.30 -9.40
N ALA A 217 11.81 5.48 -9.67
CA ALA A 217 10.82 6.15 -8.86
C ALA A 217 9.45 6.11 -9.54
N LEU A 218 8.49 5.46 -8.87
CA LEU A 218 7.09 5.43 -9.30
C LEU A 218 6.41 6.77 -8.93
N THR A 219 5.49 7.25 -9.76
CA THR A 219 4.60 8.37 -9.43
C THR A 219 3.16 7.89 -9.46
N TRP A 220 2.41 8.17 -8.40
CA TRP A 220 0.96 8.00 -8.38
C TRP A 220 0.27 9.34 -8.54
N SER A 221 -0.56 9.46 -9.56
CA SER A 221 -1.31 10.67 -9.89
C SER A 221 -2.78 10.46 -9.56
N PHE A 222 -3.43 11.49 -9.00
CA PHE A 222 -4.81 11.43 -8.57
C PHE A 222 -5.58 12.70 -8.90
N GLU A 223 -6.87 12.53 -9.18
CA GLU A 223 -7.84 13.63 -9.29
C GLU A 223 -8.78 13.61 -8.08
N ARG A 224 -9.19 14.78 -7.61
CA ARG A 224 -10.16 14.88 -6.51
C ARG A 224 -11.51 14.29 -6.92
N TRP A 225 -12.00 13.35 -6.12
CA TRP A 225 -13.32 12.78 -6.31
C TRP A 225 -14.42 13.74 -5.81
N PRO A 226 -15.52 13.94 -6.57
CA PRO A 226 -16.61 14.82 -6.15
C PRO A 226 -17.28 14.35 -4.86
N ARG A 227 -17.51 15.27 -3.92
CA ARG A 227 -18.21 14.96 -2.64
C ARG A 227 -19.59 14.37 -2.83
N GLY A 228 -20.30 14.76 -3.89
CA GLY A 228 -21.61 14.20 -4.23
C GLY A 228 -21.60 12.69 -4.50
N ASP A 229 -20.43 12.15 -4.82
CA ASP A 229 -20.24 10.75 -5.22
C ASP A 229 -19.54 9.91 -4.13
N TYR A 230 -19.45 10.41 -2.88
CA TYR A 230 -18.78 9.67 -1.78
C TYR A 230 -19.54 8.41 -1.35
N SER A 231 -20.84 8.34 -1.63
CA SER A 231 -21.65 7.14 -1.36
C SER A 231 -21.16 5.90 -2.14
N PHE A 232 -20.60 6.09 -3.34
CA PHE A 232 -19.97 4.99 -4.11
C PHE A 232 -18.75 4.43 -3.37
N VAL A 233 -17.89 5.32 -2.88
CA VAL A 233 -16.66 4.97 -2.17
C VAL A 233 -17.00 4.30 -0.83
N SER A 234 -17.98 4.82 -0.10
CA SER A 234 -18.49 4.21 1.14
C SER A 234 -19.07 2.80 0.89
N SER A 235 -19.74 2.57 -0.25
CA SER A 235 -20.25 1.25 -0.62
C SER A 235 -19.11 0.25 -0.87
N ILE A 236 -18.03 0.68 -1.53
CA ILE A 236 -16.83 -0.14 -1.75
C ILE A 236 -16.17 -0.48 -0.41
N LEU A 237 -15.92 0.52 0.45
CA LEU A 237 -15.37 0.31 1.79
C LEU A 237 -16.21 -0.66 2.61
N SER A 238 -17.54 -0.53 2.55
CA SER A 238 -18.46 -1.42 3.25
C SER A 238 -18.39 -2.86 2.74
N SER A 239 -18.20 -3.05 1.42
CA SER A 239 -18.00 -4.39 0.83
C SER A 239 -16.70 -5.04 1.28
N LEU A 240 -15.69 -4.22 1.63
CA LEU A 240 -14.43 -4.64 2.24
C LEU A 240 -14.51 -4.76 3.77
N GLY A 241 -15.69 -4.56 4.38
CA GLY A 241 -15.88 -4.66 5.83
C GLY A 241 -15.49 -3.40 6.62
N ILE A 242 -15.06 -2.32 5.96
CA ILE A 242 -14.79 -1.02 6.59
C ILE A 242 -16.11 -0.22 6.67
N LYS A 243 -16.55 0.11 7.89
CA LYS A 243 -17.76 0.92 8.13
C LYS A 243 -17.41 2.24 8.81
N GLY A 244 -18.20 3.27 8.53
CA GLY A 244 -18.14 4.57 9.24
C GLY A 244 -17.14 5.58 8.68
N PHE A 245 -16.49 5.30 7.56
CA PHE A 245 -15.70 6.27 6.80
C PHE A 245 -16.61 7.20 5.98
N LEU A 246 -16.25 8.50 5.91
CA LEU A 246 -16.86 9.52 5.02
C LEU A 246 -18.31 9.96 5.33
N ASN A 247 -18.71 10.06 6.61
CA ASN A 247 -20.02 10.61 6.99
C ASN A 247 -20.19 12.10 6.64
#